data_AF-A0A2Z4UMS2-F1
#
_entry.id   AF-A0A2Z4UMS2-F1
#
_cell.length_a   1.000
_cell.length_b   1.000
_cell.length_c   1.000
_cell.angle_alpha   90.00
_cell.angle_beta   90.00
_cell.angle_gamma   90.00
#
_symmetry.space_group_name_H-M   'P 1'
#
loop_
_entity.id
_entity.type
_entity.pdbx_description
1 polymer ?
#
loop_
_entity_poly.entity_id
_entity_poly.type
_entity_poly.pdbx_seq_one_letter_code
_entity_poly.pdbx_strand_id
1 'polypeptide(L)'
;MGRLVAIGGVLIVVAVVGLFLGFGAYFVEDTEGALAEKVAPASDEAKAVAIDPACLWPLLDVSVSPDAPEAPARISLVDCSPEDAETEIDGDWIRVSLQRGEPGDADFDRRYSGVRLALMSDDGRLALEAYDNWGGSGVFGSLITGRLRSQGGGLSDIKVHAFGDRCNGGLGGTRLGADSDLIASANMTPWDIMIEPFADLPFDAQWEAGKARFGEAFGQASSCAICCSAVTREYGPDGQGGLIAVGLRYDPGAAPSSEDALTVCLEDAVRQAAGADGLVEAGEQAALGPLIDVCAQEMSN
;
A
#
# COMPACT_ATOMS: atom_id res chain seq x y z
N MET A 1 18.62 -72.55 -7.00
CA MET A 1 19.00 -71.70 -5.85
C MET A 1 19.20 -70.28 -6.32
N GLY A 2 18.12 -69.49 -6.41
CA GLY A 2 18.19 -68.13 -6.95
C GLY A 2 16.80 -67.64 -7.26
N ARG A 3 16.11 -67.12 -6.24
CA ARG A 3 14.86 -66.33 -6.28
C ARG A 3 14.33 -66.27 -4.84
N LEU A 4 14.95 -65.43 -4.02
CA LEU A 4 14.41 -65.00 -2.71
C LEU A 4 15.18 -63.80 -2.11
N VAL A 5 16.26 -63.33 -2.75
CA VAL A 5 17.04 -62.16 -2.28
C VAL A 5 16.55 -60.82 -2.86
N ALA A 6 15.73 -60.83 -3.92
CA ALA A 6 15.34 -59.61 -4.63
C ALA A 6 14.13 -58.85 -4.03
N ILE A 7 13.33 -59.48 -3.16
CA ILE A 7 12.11 -58.85 -2.60
C ILE A 7 12.43 -58.07 -1.31
N GLY A 8 13.43 -58.51 -0.53
CA GLY A 8 13.87 -57.80 0.68
C GLY A 8 14.54 -56.46 0.39
N GLY A 9 15.31 -56.36 -0.69
CA GLY A 9 15.98 -55.10 -1.07
C GLY A 9 15.02 -54.01 -1.52
N VAL A 10 13.98 -54.36 -2.29
CA VAL A 10 12.98 -53.39 -2.79
C VAL A 10 12.10 -52.87 -1.64
N LEU A 11 11.73 -53.73 -0.68
CA LEU A 11 10.99 -53.30 0.52
C LEU A 11 11.82 -52.38 1.43
N ILE A 12 13.14 -52.61 1.54
CA ILE A 12 14.01 -51.72 2.31
C ILE A 12 14.16 -50.36 1.60
N VAL A 13 14.30 -50.32 0.27
CA VAL A 13 14.39 -49.05 -0.47
C VAL A 13 13.08 -48.27 -0.41
N VAL A 14 11.91 -48.92 -0.52
CA VAL A 14 10.61 -48.25 -0.38
C VAL A 14 10.36 -47.80 1.06
N ALA A 15 10.77 -48.57 2.07
CA ALA A 15 10.67 -48.15 3.47
C ALA A 15 11.59 -46.98 3.78
N VAL A 16 12.81 -46.97 3.25
CA VAL A 16 13.78 -45.86 3.45
C VAL A 16 13.33 -44.61 2.71
N VAL A 17 12.87 -44.71 1.46
CA VAL A 17 12.30 -43.57 0.71
C VAL A 17 11.02 -43.07 1.38
N GLY A 18 10.15 -43.95 1.86
CA GLY A 18 8.97 -43.58 2.64
C GLY A 18 9.31 -42.91 3.97
N LEU A 19 10.41 -43.31 4.62
CA LEU A 19 10.90 -42.68 5.86
C LEU A 19 11.55 -41.32 5.59
N PHE A 20 12.25 -41.15 4.47
CA PHE A 20 12.81 -39.84 4.05
C PHE A 20 11.73 -38.88 3.54
N LEU A 21 10.69 -39.36 2.85
CA LEU A 21 9.53 -38.55 2.48
C LEU A 21 8.65 -38.21 3.69
N GLY A 22 8.51 -39.15 4.64
CA GLY A 22 7.81 -38.93 5.90
C GLY A 22 8.54 -37.95 6.83
N PHE A 23 9.87 -38.05 6.96
CA PHE A 23 10.67 -37.06 7.68
C PHE A 23 10.76 -35.72 6.94
N GLY A 24 10.82 -35.72 5.61
CA GLY A 24 10.76 -34.49 4.81
C GLY A 24 9.44 -33.75 4.98
N ALA A 25 8.30 -34.47 4.96
CA ALA A 25 6.99 -33.88 5.23
C ALA A 25 6.84 -33.42 6.69
N TYR A 26 7.35 -34.19 7.65
CA TYR A 26 7.32 -33.82 9.06
C TYR A 26 8.21 -32.60 9.35
N PHE A 27 9.36 -32.45 8.68
CA PHE A 27 10.20 -31.25 8.80
C PHE A 27 9.67 -30.05 8.01
N VAL A 28 8.88 -30.24 6.94
CA VAL A 28 8.21 -29.13 6.24
C VAL A 28 7.00 -28.63 7.04
N GLU A 29 6.21 -29.52 7.67
CA GLU A 29 5.13 -29.10 8.59
C GLU A 29 5.68 -28.46 9.88
N ASP A 30 6.79 -28.94 10.45
CA ASP A 30 7.39 -28.32 11.65
C ASP A 30 8.21 -27.05 11.33
N THR A 31 8.68 -26.84 10.10
CA THR A 31 9.33 -25.55 9.73
C THR A 31 8.32 -24.49 9.31
N GLU A 32 7.19 -24.87 8.71
CA GLU A 32 6.06 -23.94 8.55
C GLU A 32 5.45 -23.59 9.91
N GLY A 33 5.38 -24.53 10.85
CA GLY A 33 5.02 -24.28 12.25
C GLY A 33 6.04 -23.40 13.00
N ALA A 34 7.35 -23.68 12.89
CA ALA A 34 8.39 -22.94 13.61
C ALA A 34 8.78 -21.60 12.97
N LEU A 35 8.47 -21.37 11.68
CA LEU A 35 8.54 -20.05 11.06
C LEU A 35 7.24 -19.25 11.24
N ALA A 36 6.09 -19.92 11.37
CA ALA A 36 4.84 -19.27 11.80
C ALA A 36 4.85 -18.90 13.30
N GLU A 37 5.64 -19.58 14.14
CA GLU A 37 5.76 -19.31 15.57
C GLU A 37 6.85 -18.27 15.94
N LYS A 38 7.37 -17.54 14.94
CA LYS A 38 8.20 -16.34 15.18
C LYS A 38 7.63 -15.05 14.64
N VAL A 39 6.38 -15.08 14.20
CA VAL A 39 5.56 -13.88 14.05
C VAL A 39 4.40 -14.09 15.00
N ALA A 40 4.61 -13.70 16.26
CA ALA A 40 3.46 -13.32 17.05
C ALA A 40 2.72 -12.27 16.21
N PRO A 41 1.43 -12.48 15.83
CA PRO A 41 0.61 -11.35 15.44
C PRO A 41 0.81 -10.32 16.55
N ALA A 42 1.06 -9.06 16.16
CA ALA A 42 1.35 -7.97 17.07
C ALA A 42 0.63 -8.23 18.40
N SER A 43 1.41 -8.41 19.48
CA SER A 43 0.95 -8.96 20.75
C SER A 43 -0.40 -8.38 21.14
N ASP A 44 -1.17 -9.01 22.03
CA ASP A 44 -2.43 -8.40 22.51
C ASP A 44 -2.25 -6.96 23.08
N GLU A 45 -1.01 -6.47 23.25
CA GLU A 45 -0.63 -5.06 23.47
C GLU A 45 -0.75 -4.14 22.24
N ALA A 46 -0.57 -4.61 21.00
CA ALA A 46 -0.85 -3.82 19.79
C ALA A 46 -2.35 -3.64 19.53
N LYS A 47 -3.19 -4.57 20.03
CA LYS A 47 -4.64 -4.36 20.18
C LYS A 47 -5.00 -3.35 21.28
N ALA A 48 -4.03 -2.89 22.08
CA ALA A 48 -4.27 -2.03 23.24
C ALA A 48 -4.12 -0.52 22.94
N VAL A 49 -3.78 -0.11 21.72
CA VAL A 49 -3.81 1.31 21.32
C VAL A 49 -5.01 1.53 20.40
N ALA A 50 -6.20 1.62 21.01
CA ALA A 50 -7.39 2.10 20.31
C ALA A 50 -7.21 3.60 20.03
N ILE A 51 -6.74 3.93 18.82
CA ILE A 51 -6.62 5.31 18.37
C ILE A 51 -7.98 5.73 17.85
N ASP A 52 -8.51 6.80 18.43
CA ASP A 52 -9.67 7.49 17.90
C ASP A 52 -9.25 8.24 16.61
N PRO A 53 -9.79 7.88 15.42
CA PRO A 53 -9.48 8.56 14.16
C PRO A 53 -9.69 10.07 14.21
N ALA A 54 -10.64 10.56 15.01
CA ALA A 54 -10.91 12.00 15.13
C ALA A 54 -9.71 12.78 15.69
N CYS A 55 -8.83 12.12 16.45
CA CYS A 55 -7.61 12.75 16.95
C CYS A 55 -6.63 13.14 15.83
N LEU A 56 -6.79 12.55 14.64
CA LEU A 56 -5.92 12.77 13.48
C LEU A 56 -6.43 13.90 12.57
N TRP A 57 -7.67 14.38 12.75
CA TRP A 57 -8.23 15.46 11.92
C TRP A 57 -7.34 16.71 11.81
N PRO A 58 -6.70 17.21 12.89
CA PRO A 58 -5.81 18.36 12.77
C PRO A 58 -4.58 18.11 11.87
N LEU A 59 -4.19 16.86 11.66
CA LEU A 59 -3.12 16.47 10.75
C LEU A 59 -3.66 16.30 9.32
N LEU A 60 -4.82 15.64 9.19
CA LEU A 60 -5.44 15.31 7.92
C LEU A 60 -5.98 16.55 7.19
N ASP A 61 -6.62 17.47 7.92
CA ASP A 61 -7.14 18.73 7.37
C ASP A 61 -6.02 19.58 6.72
N VAL A 62 -4.81 19.53 7.28
CA VAL A 62 -3.64 20.23 6.72
C VAL A 62 -3.11 19.57 5.46
N SER A 63 -3.23 18.25 5.36
CA SER A 63 -2.72 17.49 4.24
C SER A 63 -3.56 17.66 2.95
N VAL A 64 -4.83 18.05 3.09
CA VAL A 64 -5.78 18.16 1.97
C VAL A 64 -6.14 19.60 1.61
N SER A 65 -5.88 20.57 2.47
CA SER A 65 -6.25 21.97 2.25
C SER A 65 -5.03 22.90 2.17
N PRO A 66 -4.80 23.59 1.05
CA PRO A 66 -3.65 24.48 0.87
C PRO A 66 -3.69 25.73 1.78
N ASP A 67 -4.88 26.08 2.29
CA ASP A 67 -5.07 27.22 3.20
C ASP A 67 -5.09 26.81 4.69
N ALA A 68 -4.87 25.53 4.97
CA ALA A 68 -4.86 25.05 6.35
C ALA A 68 -3.66 25.59 7.15
N PRO A 69 -3.82 25.77 8.47
CA PRO A 69 -2.69 26.13 9.34
C PRO A 69 -1.61 25.04 9.32
N GLU A 70 -0.40 25.36 9.77
CA GLU A 70 0.66 24.35 9.91
C GLU A 70 0.19 23.18 10.79
N ALA A 71 0.53 21.96 10.37
CA ALA A 71 0.18 20.76 11.12
C ALA A 71 0.80 20.82 12.52
N PRO A 72 0.03 20.46 13.57
CA PRO A 72 0.55 20.47 14.92
C PRO A 72 1.72 19.49 15.06
N ALA A 73 2.80 19.94 15.71
CA ALA A 73 3.96 19.07 15.97
C ALA A 73 3.66 17.91 16.94
N ARG A 74 2.51 17.96 17.64
CA ARG A 74 2.07 16.98 18.64
C ARG A 74 0.54 16.92 18.69
N ILE A 75 0.00 15.73 18.89
CA ILE A 75 -1.46 15.51 19.08
C ILE A 75 -1.73 14.58 20.28
N SER A 76 -2.95 14.68 20.83
CA SER A 76 -3.53 13.65 21.71
C SER A 76 -4.01 12.48 20.85
N LEU A 77 -4.07 11.28 21.40
CA LEU A 77 -4.65 10.09 20.73
C LEU A 77 -5.87 9.52 21.48
N VAL A 78 -6.42 10.26 22.43
CA VAL A 78 -7.53 9.81 23.28
C VAL A 78 -8.70 10.79 23.24
N ASP A 79 -9.92 10.23 23.20
CA ASP A 79 -11.22 10.88 23.37
C ASP A 79 -11.38 12.19 22.56
N CYS A 80 -11.13 12.14 21.25
CA CYS A 80 -11.20 13.31 20.36
C CYS A 80 -12.53 13.40 19.60
N SER A 81 -13.21 12.27 19.40
CA SER A 81 -14.49 12.19 18.71
C SER A 81 -15.57 12.87 19.55
N PRO A 82 -16.48 13.64 18.93
CA PRO A 82 -17.68 14.15 19.60
C PRO A 82 -18.52 13.03 20.22
N GLU A 83 -19.28 13.33 21.28
CA GLU A 83 -20.13 12.35 21.99
C GLU A 83 -21.20 11.69 21.10
N ASP A 84 -21.60 12.36 20.01
CA ASP A 84 -22.60 11.90 19.04
C ASP A 84 -21.99 11.19 17.82
N ALA A 85 -20.67 10.98 17.79
CA ALA A 85 -20.03 10.25 16.72
C ALA A 85 -20.29 8.73 16.82
N GLU A 86 -20.46 8.08 15.67
CA GLU A 86 -20.51 6.62 15.60
C GLU A 86 -19.11 6.06 15.42
N THR A 87 -18.73 5.14 16.31
CA THR A 87 -17.47 4.40 16.22
C THR A 87 -17.73 2.95 15.83
N GLU A 88 -17.10 2.51 14.76
CA GLU A 88 -17.17 1.13 14.26
C GLU A 88 -15.78 0.50 14.26
N ILE A 89 -15.69 -0.79 14.58
CA ILE A 89 -14.46 -1.58 14.43
C ILE A 89 -14.71 -2.60 13.32
N ASP A 90 -13.98 -2.46 12.21
CA ASP A 90 -14.06 -3.34 11.04
C ASP A 90 -12.68 -3.99 10.81
N GLY A 91 -12.50 -5.21 11.30
CA GLY A 91 -11.22 -5.90 11.25
C GLY A 91 -10.13 -5.18 12.05
N ASP A 92 -9.09 -4.71 11.36
CA ASP A 92 -7.97 -3.92 11.87
C ASP A 92 -8.22 -2.40 11.85
N TRP A 93 -9.34 -1.96 11.29
CA TRP A 93 -9.71 -0.55 11.20
C TRP A 93 -10.59 -0.11 12.37
N ILE A 94 -10.24 1.02 12.96
CA ILE A 94 -11.13 1.80 13.83
C ILE A 94 -11.66 2.96 12.98
N ARG A 95 -12.97 3.14 13.00
CA ARG A 95 -13.70 4.07 12.14
C ARG A 95 -14.55 4.99 12.98
N VAL A 96 -14.54 6.27 12.64
CA VAL A 96 -15.40 7.29 13.24
C VAL A 96 -16.16 8.00 12.14
N SER A 97 -17.47 8.09 12.31
CA SER A 97 -18.39 8.79 11.42
C SER A 97 -19.10 9.90 12.19
N LEU A 98 -19.06 11.12 11.65
CA LEU A 98 -19.86 12.22 12.17
C LEU A 98 -21.30 12.08 11.66
N GLN A 99 -22.24 11.84 12.58
CA GLN A 99 -23.67 11.96 12.29
C GLN A 99 -24.05 13.44 12.14
N ARG A 100 -23.74 14.07 11.02
CA ARG A 100 -24.43 15.28 10.60
C ARG A 100 -25.07 15.06 9.24
N GLY A 101 -26.33 14.67 9.28
CA GLY A 101 -27.24 14.60 8.13
C GLY A 101 -28.61 14.15 8.61
N GLU A 102 -29.68 14.70 8.05
CA GLU A 102 -31.02 14.16 8.28
C GLU A 102 -31.15 12.80 7.59
N PRO A 103 -32.05 11.90 8.05
CA PRO A 103 -32.34 10.66 7.32
C PRO A 103 -32.76 10.97 5.88
N GLY A 104 -31.88 10.69 4.90
CA GLY A 104 -32.09 11.00 3.48
C GLY A 104 -30.94 11.78 2.83
N ASP A 105 -30.04 12.37 3.62
CA ASP A 105 -28.79 12.94 3.11
C ASP A 105 -27.85 11.79 2.70
N ALA A 106 -27.21 11.93 1.53
CA ALA A 106 -26.39 10.88 0.95
C ALA A 106 -25.18 10.60 1.86
N ASP A 107 -24.73 9.34 1.94
CA ASP A 107 -23.55 8.94 2.74
C ASP A 107 -22.26 9.70 2.38
N PHE A 108 -22.24 10.42 1.25
CA PHE A 108 -21.17 11.31 0.82
C PHE A 108 -21.09 12.66 1.57
N ASP A 109 -22.12 13.05 2.32
CA ASP A 109 -22.15 14.30 3.10
C ASP A 109 -21.67 14.11 4.55
N ARG A 110 -21.38 12.86 4.95
CA ARG A 110 -20.89 12.53 6.29
C ARG A 110 -19.37 12.51 6.29
N ARG A 111 -18.74 13.32 7.16
CA ARG A 111 -17.31 13.16 7.43
C ARG A 111 -17.10 11.82 8.10
N TYR A 112 -16.27 11.00 7.49
CA TYR A 112 -15.93 9.69 7.97
C TYR A 112 -14.43 9.50 7.85
N SER A 113 -13.81 9.02 8.92
CA SER A 113 -12.39 8.79 8.98
C SER A 113 -12.12 7.42 9.59
N GLY A 114 -11.05 6.81 9.14
CA GLY A 114 -10.59 5.54 9.72
C GLY A 114 -9.10 5.56 9.91
N VAL A 115 -8.67 4.78 10.88
CA VAL A 115 -7.26 4.56 11.17
C VAL A 115 -7.01 3.07 11.39
N ARG A 116 -5.85 2.61 10.93
CA ARG A 116 -5.27 1.34 11.37
C ARG A 116 -3.78 1.50 11.65
N LEU A 117 -3.27 0.66 12.54
CA LEU A 117 -1.85 0.57 12.83
C LEU A 117 -1.14 -0.23 11.74
N ALA A 118 -0.25 0.41 10.99
CA ALA A 118 0.61 -0.25 10.00
C ALA A 118 1.85 -0.87 10.65
N LEU A 119 2.47 -0.12 11.56
CA LEU A 119 3.70 -0.52 12.23
C LEU A 119 3.76 0.11 13.62
N MET A 120 4.27 -0.65 14.58
CA MET A 120 4.75 -0.13 15.87
C MET A 120 6.10 -0.79 16.18
N SER A 121 7.12 0.03 16.42
CA SER A 121 8.45 -0.43 16.79
C SER A 121 8.66 -0.37 18.31
N ASP A 122 9.66 -1.13 18.77
CA ASP A 122 10.03 -1.20 20.19
C ASP A 122 10.50 0.16 20.77
N ASP A 123 11.06 1.05 19.93
CA ASP A 123 11.47 2.40 20.34
C ASP A 123 10.29 3.40 20.38
N GLY A 124 9.07 2.92 20.14
CA GLY A 124 7.83 3.68 20.19
C GLY A 124 7.56 4.49 18.92
N ARG A 125 8.23 4.21 17.80
CA ARG A 125 7.80 4.76 16.51
C ARG A 125 6.58 4.00 16.04
N LEU A 126 5.70 4.71 15.33
CA LEU A 126 4.55 4.10 14.71
C LEU A 126 4.28 4.69 13.33
N ALA A 127 3.60 3.90 12.53
CA ALA A 127 2.98 4.30 11.29
C ALA A 127 1.50 3.93 11.34
N LEU A 128 0.65 4.88 10.94
CA LEU A 128 -0.79 4.75 10.87
C LEU A 128 -1.21 4.96 9.44
N GLU A 129 -2.00 4.04 8.91
CA GLU A 129 -2.79 4.36 7.73
C GLU A 129 -4.04 5.07 8.20
N ALA A 130 -4.32 6.21 7.58
CA ALA A 130 -5.52 6.97 7.84
C ALA A 130 -6.22 7.26 6.52
N TYR A 131 -7.54 7.27 6.54
CA TYR A 131 -8.30 7.90 5.47
C TYR A 131 -9.30 8.89 6.04
N ASP A 132 -9.63 9.90 5.23
CA ASP A 132 -10.64 10.90 5.53
C ASP A 132 -11.53 11.14 4.31
N ASN A 133 -12.84 11.09 4.52
CA ASN A 133 -13.83 11.55 3.55
C ASN A 133 -14.19 13.00 3.91
N TRP A 134 -13.82 13.93 3.04
CA TRP A 134 -14.01 15.37 3.26
C TRP A 134 -15.25 15.95 2.56
N GLY A 135 -16.26 15.11 2.30
CA GLY A 135 -17.46 15.50 1.57
C GLY A 135 -17.21 15.58 0.05
N GLY A 136 -18.13 15.05 -0.75
CA GLY A 136 -17.96 14.91 -2.21
C GLY A 136 -17.47 13.51 -2.63
N SER A 137 -16.75 13.39 -3.76
CA SER A 137 -16.41 12.09 -4.37
C SER A 137 -15.14 11.40 -3.85
N GLY A 138 -14.35 12.04 -2.97
CA GLY A 138 -13.00 11.59 -2.62
C GLY A 138 -12.86 11.07 -1.19
N VAL A 139 -12.40 9.82 -1.05
CA VAL A 139 -11.84 9.29 0.19
C VAL A 139 -10.33 9.39 0.07
N PHE A 140 -9.70 10.23 0.89
CA PHE A 140 -8.26 10.53 0.82
C PHE A 140 -7.48 9.64 1.77
N GLY A 141 -6.44 8.97 1.25
CA GLY A 141 -5.55 8.14 2.03
C GLY A 141 -4.26 8.88 2.40
N SER A 142 -3.83 8.70 3.64
CA SER A 142 -2.59 9.26 4.18
C SER A 142 -1.86 8.23 5.02
N LEU A 143 -0.53 8.29 4.98
CA LEU A 143 0.32 7.60 5.96
C LEU A 143 0.82 8.62 6.98
N ILE A 144 0.50 8.39 8.25
CA ILE A 144 0.98 9.23 9.35
C ILE A 144 2.07 8.45 10.07
N THR A 145 3.26 9.01 10.11
CA THR A 145 4.38 8.46 10.89
C THR A 145 4.67 9.37 12.08
N GLY A 146 5.09 8.79 13.19
CA GLY A 146 5.43 9.56 14.38
C GLY A 146 5.97 8.69 15.50
N ARG A 147 6.07 9.28 16.68
CA ARG A 147 6.53 8.62 17.91
C ARG A 147 5.50 8.73 19.01
N LEU A 148 5.16 7.59 19.60
CA LEU A 148 4.29 7.50 20.75
C LEU A 148 4.96 8.17 21.95
N ARG A 149 4.23 9.06 22.62
CA ARG A 149 4.70 9.74 23.81
C ARG A 149 4.71 8.77 25.00
N SER A 150 5.53 9.07 26.01
CA SER A 150 5.51 8.35 27.28
C SER A 150 4.06 8.33 27.82
N GLN A 151 3.56 7.14 28.16
CA GLN A 151 2.17 6.83 28.55
C GLN A 151 1.15 6.60 27.42
N GLY A 152 1.54 6.56 26.15
CA GLY A 152 0.67 6.08 25.06
C GLY A 152 -0.44 7.04 24.60
N GLY A 153 -0.70 8.13 25.33
CA GLY A 153 -1.83 9.02 25.06
C GLY A 153 -1.61 10.08 23.98
N GLY A 154 -0.52 10.04 23.21
CA GLY A 154 -0.25 11.08 22.22
C GLY A 154 0.89 10.78 21.25
N LEU A 155 0.92 11.52 20.14
CA LEU A 155 1.92 11.43 19.08
C LEU A 155 2.82 12.68 19.05
N SER A 156 4.10 12.50 18.74
CA SER A 156 5.07 13.56 18.45
C SER A 156 5.97 13.19 17.26
N ASP A 157 6.82 14.12 16.82
CA ASP A 157 7.73 13.94 15.68
C ASP A 157 6.97 13.48 14.42
N ILE A 158 5.85 14.14 14.17
CA ILE A 158 4.82 13.71 13.23
C ILE A 158 5.21 14.09 11.80
N LYS A 159 5.05 13.16 10.87
CA LYS A 159 5.05 13.42 9.43
C LYS A 159 3.80 12.82 8.80
N VAL A 160 3.13 13.61 7.97
CA VAL A 160 1.94 13.22 7.23
C VAL A 160 2.31 13.12 5.76
N HIS A 161 2.08 11.95 5.17
CA HIS A 161 2.31 11.68 3.77
C HIS A 161 0.95 11.54 3.10
N ALA A 162 0.54 12.56 2.36
CA ALA A 162 -0.71 12.55 1.60
C ALA A 162 -0.50 11.80 0.29
N PHE A 163 -1.32 10.78 0.05
CA PHE A 163 -1.25 9.98 -1.17
C PHE A 163 -2.31 10.40 -2.20
N GLY A 164 -3.37 11.07 -1.78
CA GLY A 164 -4.47 11.49 -2.67
C GLY A 164 -5.73 10.68 -2.42
N ASP A 165 -6.69 10.76 -3.34
CA ASP A 165 -7.94 10.01 -3.21
C ASP A 165 -7.79 8.56 -3.69
N ARG A 166 -8.72 7.68 -3.26
CA ARG A 166 -8.72 6.26 -3.65
C ARG A 166 -8.68 6.00 -5.16
N CYS A 167 -9.03 7.00 -5.98
CA CYS A 167 -9.09 6.89 -7.43
C CYS A 167 -7.84 7.42 -8.13
N ASN A 168 -7.08 8.32 -7.51
CA ASN A 168 -5.91 8.97 -8.07
C ASN A 168 -4.82 9.12 -6.99
N GLY A 169 -3.88 8.18 -6.93
CA GLY A 169 -2.73 8.28 -6.03
C GLY A 169 -2.91 7.71 -4.63
N GLY A 170 -4.15 7.44 -4.19
CA GLY A 170 -4.47 7.05 -2.82
C GLY A 170 -3.64 5.89 -2.26
N LEU A 171 -3.50 5.85 -0.93
CA LEU A 171 -2.73 4.82 -0.24
C LEU A 171 -3.31 3.43 -0.55
N GLY A 172 -2.56 2.62 -1.28
CA GLY A 172 -2.87 1.23 -1.61
C GLY A 172 -2.53 0.25 -0.49
N GLY A 173 -1.83 0.72 0.54
CA GLY A 173 -1.59 0.01 1.79
C GLY A 173 -0.13 0.09 2.23
N THR A 174 0.19 -0.65 3.28
CA THR A 174 1.56 -0.80 3.80
C THR A 174 1.92 -2.26 4.04
N ARG A 175 3.22 -2.54 3.99
CA ARG A 175 3.79 -3.85 4.30
C ARG A 175 5.17 -3.69 4.92
N LEU A 176 5.69 -4.76 5.49
CA LEU A 176 7.10 -4.82 5.90
C LEU A 176 7.95 -5.41 4.76
N GLY A 177 9.07 -4.74 4.49
CA GLY A 177 10.12 -5.23 3.60
C GLY A 177 11.00 -6.29 4.27
N ALA A 178 11.99 -6.79 3.53
CA ALA A 178 12.91 -7.83 3.99
C ALA A 178 13.68 -7.44 5.26
N ASP A 179 14.00 -6.15 5.42
CA ASP A 179 14.73 -5.60 6.57
C ASP A 179 13.82 -5.07 7.69
N SER A 180 12.54 -5.47 7.70
CA SER A 180 11.50 -4.94 8.61
C SER A 180 11.23 -3.44 8.44
N ASP A 181 11.67 -2.86 7.33
CA ASP A 181 11.35 -1.49 6.96
C ASP A 181 9.92 -1.38 6.46
N LEU A 182 9.25 -0.29 6.82
CA LEU A 182 7.91 0.02 6.32
C LEU A 182 7.98 0.38 4.83
N ILE A 183 7.24 -0.36 4.02
CA ILE A 183 6.98 -0.01 2.63
C ILE A 183 5.53 0.45 2.52
N ALA A 184 5.33 1.65 1.97
CA ALA A 184 4.02 2.17 1.62
C ALA A 184 3.80 2.07 0.11
N SER A 185 2.58 1.75 -0.30
CA SER A 185 2.19 1.61 -1.69
C SER A 185 1.14 2.66 -2.03
N ALA A 186 1.33 3.38 -3.13
CA ALA A 186 0.37 4.32 -3.69
C ALA A 186 -0.26 3.72 -4.94
N ASN A 187 -1.59 3.82 -5.06
CA ASN A 187 -2.29 3.45 -6.29
C ASN A 187 -1.86 4.37 -7.43
N MET A 188 -1.64 3.81 -8.61
CA MET A 188 -1.21 4.58 -9.78
C MET A 188 -2.33 4.63 -10.82
N THR A 189 -2.48 5.77 -11.48
CA THR A 189 -3.26 5.85 -12.73
C THR A 189 -2.35 5.53 -13.92
N PRO A 190 -2.93 5.21 -15.09
CA PRO A 190 -2.17 5.10 -16.34
C PRO A 190 -1.36 6.37 -16.66
N TRP A 191 -1.90 7.53 -16.30
CA TRP A 191 -1.18 8.79 -16.45
C TRP A 191 0.09 8.79 -15.58
N ASP A 192 -0.02 8.38 -14.32
CA ASP A 192 1.13 8.29 -13.41
C ASP A 192 2.20 7.32 -13.92
N ILE A 193 1.79 6.20 -14.55
CA ILE A 193 2.73 5.24 -15.16
C ILE A 193 3.42 5.87 -16.38
N MET A 194 2.66 6.54 -17.25
CA MET A 194 3.20 7.19 -18.46
C MET A 194 4.22 8.28 -18.12
N ILE A 195 3.98 9.07 -17.07
CA ILE A 195 4.90 10.13 -16.64
C ILE A 195 6.03 9.63 -15.75
N GLU A 196 6.08 8.34 -15.41
CA GLU A 196 7.15 7.77 -14.57
C GLU A 196 8.56 8.18 -15.03
N PRO A 197 8.91 8.12 -16.33
CA PRO A 197 10.25 8.50 -16.81
C PRO A 197 10.59 9.99 -16.61
N PHE A 198 9.63 10.80 -16.16
CA PHE A 198 9.74 12.24 -15.94
C PHE A 198 9.47 12.63 -14.48
N ALA A 199 9.31 11.68 -13.56
CA ALA A 199 8.87 11.94 -12.18
C ALA A 199 9.75 12.96 -11.42
N ASP A 200 11.03 13.10 -11.80
CA ASP A 200 11.97 14.06 -11.20
C ASP A 200 11.79 15.51 -11.69
N LEU A 201 10.97 15.74 -12.72
CA LEU A 201 10.71 17.08 -13.25
C LEU A 201 9.60 17.79 -12.46
N PRO A 202 9.57 19.13 -12.43
CA PRO A 202 8.40 19.88 -11.93
C PRO A 202 7.13 19.53 -12.73
N PHE A 203 5.96 19.55 -12.09
CA PHE A 203 4.68 19.12 -12.68
C PHE A 203 4.40 19.70 -14.08
N ASP A 204 4.57 21.01 -14.28
CA ASP A 204 4.35 21.64 -15.60
C ASP A 204 5.31 21.08 -16.67
N ALA A 205 6.54 20.75 -16.29
CA ALA A 205 7.52 20.15 -17.19
C ALA A 205 7.22 18.66 -17.43
N GLN A 206 6.69 17.93 -16.45
CA GLN A 206 6.19 16.56 -16.65
C GLN A 206 5.07 16.54 -17.69
N TRP A 207 4.12 17.48 -17.57
CA TRP A 207 2.99 17.60 -18.48
C TRP A 207 3.43 17.87 -19.92
N GLU A 208 4.34 18.84 -20.12
CA GLU A 208 4.84 19.15 -21.47
C GLU A 208 5.76 18.05 -22.02
N ALA A 209 6.59 17.41 -21.19
CA ALA A 209 7.40 16.26 -21.60
C ALA A 209 6.52 15.06 -21.99
N GLY A 210 5.46 14.80 -21.24
CA GLY A 210 4.46 13.77 -21.52
C GLY A 210 3.74 14.01 -22.84
N LYS A 211 3.24 15.23 -23.08
CA LYS A 211 2.65 15.60 -24.38
C LYS A 211 3.63 15.42 -25.53
N ALA A 212 4.87 15.88 -25.37
CA ALA A 212 5.88 15.80 -26.41
C ALA A 212 6.24 14.35 -26.76
N ARG A 213 6.24 13.46 -25.76
CA ARG A 213 6.59 12.05 -25.92
C ARG A 213 5.43 11.20 -26.44
N PHE A 214 4.22 11.40 -25.93
CA PHE A 214 3.07 10.51 -26.16
C PHE A 214 1.98 11.11 -27.04
N GLY A 215 2.08 12.40 -27.43
CA GLY A 215 1.16 13.02 -28.38
C GLY A 215 -0.30 13.01 -27.92
N GLU A 216 -1.21 12.60 -28.80
CA GLU A 216 -2.65 12.58 -28.53
C GLU A 216 -3.03 11.59 -27.42
N ALA A 217 -2.32 10.47 -27.29
CA ALA A 217 -2.55 9.47 -26.24
C ALA A 217 -2.40 10.07 -24.82
N PHE A 218 -1.53 11.09 -24.66
CA PHE A 218 -1.34 11.78 -23.39
C PHE A 218 -2.60 12.48 -22.89
N GLY A 219 -3.38 13.05 -23.80
CA GLY A 219 -4.63 13.75 -23.49
C GLY A 219 -5.85 12.84 -23.42
N GLN A 220 -5.72 11.58 -23.85
CA GLN A 220 -6.80 10.59 -23.86
C GLN A 220 -6.78 9.67 -22.65
N ALA A 221 -5.64 9.53 -21.97
CA ALA A 221 -5.55 8.85 -20.67
C ALA A 221 -6.48 9.56 -19.68
N SER A 222 -7.67 9.01 -19.45
CA SER A 222 -8.67 9.63 -18.60
C SER A 222 -8.19 9.63 -17.15
N SER A 223 -8.11 10.81 -16.54
CA SER A 223 -7.74 11.00 -15.13
C SER A 223 -8.74 10.42 -14.11
N CYS A 224 -9.80 9.74 -14.55
CA CYS A 224 -10.86 9.21 -13.69
C CYS A 224 -11.25 7.76 -13.96
N ALA A 225 -10.75 7.09 -15.02
CA ALA A 225 -11.26 5.76 -15.38
C ALA A 225 -10.47 4.57 -14.81
N ILE A 226 -9.46 4.77 -13.96
CA ILE A 226 -8.62 3.68 -13.46
C ILE A 226 -8.32 3.89 -11.97
N CYS A 227 -9.30 3.60 -11.11
CA CYS A 227 -9.10 3.57 -9.66
C CYS A 227 -8.44 2.24 -9.19
N CYS A 228 -7.99 1.38 -10.11
CA CYS A 228 -7.72 -0.02 -9.82
C CYS A 228 -6.47 -0.58 -10.52
N SER A 229 -5.49 0.25 -10.91
CA SER A 229 -4.26 -0.26 -11.55
C SER A 229 -3.65 -1.41 -10.76
N ALA A 230 -3.25 -2.48 -11.47
CA ALA A 230 -2.45 -3.54 -10.88
C ALA A 230 -1.03 -3.05 -10.53
N VAL A 231 -0.67 -1.82 -10.92
CA VAL A 231 0.59 -1.18 -10.60
C VAL A 231 0.42 -0.21 -9.44
N THR A 232 1.32 -0.33 -8.46
CA THR A 232 1.47 0.64 -7.36
C THR A 232 2.86 1.25 -7.40
N ARG A 233 3.00 2.46 -6.87
CA ARG A 233 4.31 3.05 -6.58
C ARG A 233 4.67 2.73 -5.14
N GLU A 234 5.85 2.13 -4.94
CA GLU A 234 6.35 1.81 -3.62
C GLU A 234 7.24 2.92 -3.07
N TYR A 235 7.11 3.16 -1.77
CA TYR A 235 7.89 4.11 -1.02
C TYR A 235 8.50 3.44 0.20
N GLY A 236 9.79 3.68 0.42
CA GLY A 236 10.55 3.23 1.58
C GLY A 236 10.94 4.40 2.48
N PRO A 237 11.49 4.12 3.68
CA PRO A 237 11.85 5.17 4.63
C PRO A 237 13.09 5.94 4.17
N ASP A 238 13.12 7.26 4.39
CA ASP A 238 14.28 8.13 4.14
C ASP A 238 15.29 8.17 5.32
N GLY A 239 15.04 7.39 6.38
CA GLY A 239 15.82 7.39 7.63
C GLY A 239 15.53 8.56 8.59
N GLN A 240 14.75 9.55 8.18
CA GLN A 240 14.32 10.71 8.95
C GLN A 240 12.80 10.71 9.21
N GLY A 241 12.10 9.62 8.90
CA GLY A 241 10.64 9.46 9.00
C GLY A 241 9.87 9.96 7.77
N GLY A 242 10.58 10.45 6.75
CA GLY A 242 10.02 10.70 5.44
C GLY A 242 9.99 9.44 4.60
N LEU A 243 9.45 9.59 3.39
CA LEU A 243 9.34 8.54 2.40
C LEU A 243 10.11 8.93 1.13
N ILE A 244 10.74 7.94 0.51
CA ILE A 244 11.40 8.06 -0.79
C ILE A 244 10.84 7.00 -1.74
N ALA A 245 10.68 7.36 -3.01
CA ALA A 245 10.23 6.41 -4.02
C ALA A 245 11.25 5.28 -4.19
N VAL A 246 10.78 4.04 -4.13
CA VAL A 246 11.57 2.83 -4.31
C VAL A 246 11.41 2.29 -5.72
N GLY A 247 10.21 2.39 -6.30
CA GLY A 247 9.94 1.87 -7.63
C GLY A 247 8.46 1.66 -7.92
N LEU A 248 8.18 0.97 -9.03
CA LEU A 248 6.83 0.55 -9.41
C LEU A 248 6.68 -0.96 -9.25
N ARG A 249 5.65 -1.39 -8.53
CA ARG A 249 5.32 -2.80 -8.32
C ARG A 249 4.11 -3.18 -9.13
N TYR A 250 4.23 -4.28 -9.88
CA TYR A 250 3.09 -4.97 -10.48
C TYR A 250 2.57 -6.05 -9.52
N ASP A 251 1.28 -6.01 -9.19
CA ASP A 251 0.59 -7.04 -8.40
C ASP A 251 -0.20 -7.98 -9.31
N PRO A 252 0.27 -9.23 -9.51
CA PRO A 252 -0.45 -10.22 -10.32
C PRO A 252 -1.75 -10.72 -9.68
N GLY A 253 -1.95 -10.46 -8.38
CA GLY A 253 -3.17 -10.80 -7.64
C GLY A 253 -4.25 -9.73 -7.70
N ALA A 254 -3.93 -8.52 -8.21
CA ALA A 254 -4.90 -7.46 -8.36
C ALA A 254 -6.02 -7.87 -9.31
N ALA A 255 -7.27 -7.56 -8.95
CA ALA A 255 -8.38 -7.75 -9.86
C ALA A 255 -8.17 -6.90 -11.13
N PRO A 256 -8.63 -7.35 -12.31
CA PRO A 256 -8.50 -6.57 -13.53
C PRO A 256 -9.00 -5.14 -13.33
N SER A 257 -8.03 -4.26 -13.37
CA SER A 257 -8.06 -2.82 -13.15
C SER A 257 -9.00 -2.09 -14.09
N SER A 258 -8.96 -2.50 -15.35
CA SER A 258 -9.66 -1.89 -16.48
C SER A 258 -9.63 -2.84 -17.68
N GLU A 259 -10.63 -2.73 -18.56
CA GLU A 259 -10.59 -3.34 -19.90
C GLU A 259 -9.98 -2.38 -20.94
N ASP A 260 -9.58 -1.17 -20.52
CA ASP A 260 -8.93 -0.17 -21.36
C ASP A 260 -7.57 -0.67 -21.87
N ALA A 261 -7.40 -0.67 -23.19
CA ALA A 261 -6.23 -1.25 -23.84
C ALA A 261 -4.92 -0.54 -23.47
N LEU A 262 -4.95 0.78 -23.27
CA LEU A 262 -3.78 1.55 -22.84
C LEU A 262 -3.38 1.14 -21.42
N THR A 263 -4.34 1.07 -20.50
CA THR A 263 -4.12 0.64 -19.11
C THR A 263 -3.49 -0.76 -19.06
N VAL A 264 -4.10 -1.72 -19.75
CA VAL A 264 -3.59 -3.10 -19.80
C VAL A 264 -2.17 -3.15 -20.37
N CYS A 265 -1.88 -2.40 -21.43
CA CYS A 265 -0.53 -2.35 -21.99
C CYS A 265 0.49 -1.75 -21.03
N LEU A 266 0.14 -0.67 -20.33
CA LEU A 266 1.04 -0.01 -19.37
C LEU A 266 1.32 -0.89 -18.15
N GLU A 267 0.31 -1.58 -17.62
CA GLU A 267 0.49 -2.57 -16.57
C GLU A 267 1.41 -3.72 -17.04
N ASP A 268 1.23 -4.17 -18.28
CA ASP A 268 2.08 -5.20 -18.89
C ASP A 268 3.51 -4.72 -19.11
N ALA A 269 3.71 -3.45 -19.50
CA ALA A 269 5.02 -2.84 -19.62
C ALA A 269 5.77 -2.84 -18.28
N VAL A 270 5.09 -2.49 -17.18
CA VAL A 270 5.66 -2.58 -15.83
C VAL A 270 5.97 -4.03 -15.47
N ARG A 271 5.05 -4.96 -15.72
CA ARG A 271 5.26 -6.40 -15.50
C ARG A 271 6.45 -6.96 -16.28
N GLN A 272 6.66 -6.52 -17.52
CA GLN A 272 7.76 -6.95 -18.38
C GLN A 272 9.10 -6.34 -17.95
N ALA A 273 9.09 -5.08 -17.50
CA ALA A 273 10.27 -4.43 -16.96
C ALA A 273 10.65 -4.98 -15.58
N ALA A 274 9.66 -5.42 -14.80
CA ALA A 274 9.86 -5.90 -13.45
C ALA A 274 10.67 -7.20 -13.41
N GLY A 275 11.50 -7.32 -12.38
CA GLY A 275 12.24 -8.55 -12.08
C GLY A 275 11.34 -9.69 -11.60
N ALA A 276 11.97 -10.79 -11.17
CA ALA A 276 11.26 -11.95 -10.63
C ALA A 276 10.40 -11.64 -9.39
N ASP A 277 10.69 -10.53 -8.71
CA ASP A 277 9.99 -10.03 -7.53
C ASP A 277 8.85 -9.04 -7.87
N GLY A 278 8.61 -8.74 -9.16
CA GLY A 278 7.53 -7.86 -9.59
C GLY A 278 7.76 -6.36 -9.34
N LEU A 279 8.98 -5.96 -8.99
CA LEU A 279 9.37 -4.56 -8.79
C LEU A 279 10.25 -4.06 -9.94
N VAL A 280 9.94 -2.87 -10.43
CA VAL A 280 10.84 -2.04 -11.23
C VAL A 280 11.45 -1.02 -10.29
N GLU A 281 12.70 -1.20 -9.89
CA GLU A 281 13.37 -0.27 -8.98
C GLU A 281 13.51 1.12 -9.61
N ALA A 282 13.52 2.17 -8.79
CA ALA A 282 13.67 3.55 -9.25
C ALA A 282 14.96 3.75 -10.07
N GLY A 283 16.04 3.03 -9.73
CA GLY A 283 17.29 3.03 -10.50
C GLY A 283 17.22 2.32 -11.86
N GLU A 284 16.18 1.52 -12.10
CA GLU A 284 16.00 0.69 -13.29
C GLU A 284 14.91 1.22 -14.25
N GLN A 285 14.33 2.40 -13.96
CA GLN A 285 13.27 3.03 -14.76
C GLN A 285 13.63 3.27 -16.23
N ALA A 286 14.94 3.31 -16.57
CA ALA A 286 15.38 3.41 -17.95
C ALA A 286 14.90 2.23 -18.83
N ALA A 287 14.70 1.03 -18.24
CA ALA A 287 14.16 -0.13 -18.94
C ALA A 287 12.66 -0.02 -19.23
N LEU A 288 11.92 0.75 -18.40
CA LEU A 288 10.48 0.93 -18.52
C LEU A 288 10.10 1.86 -19.68
N GLY A 289 10.90 2.91 -19.91
CA GLY A 289 10.61 3.95 -20.92
C GLY A 289 10.28 3.40 -22.33
N PRO A 290 11.13 2.54 -22.93
CA PRO A 290 10.85 1.97 -24.25
C PRO A 290 9.58 1.11 -24.32
N LEU A 291 9.19 0.44 -23.24
CA LEU A 291 7.98 -0.39 -23.20
C LEU A 291 6.72 0.48 -23.15
N ILE A 292 6.75 1.56 -22.36
CA ILE A 292 5.67 2.57 -22.33
C ILE A 292 5.52 3.21 -23.72
N ASP A 293 6.62 3.50 -24.41
CA ASP A 293 6.56 4.11 -25.76
C ASP A 293 5.83 3.23 -26.78
N VAL A 294 6.01 1.91 -26.71
CA VAL A 294 5.28 0.96 -27.56
C VAL A 294 3.78 1.05 -27.30
N CYS A 295 3.36 1.03 -26.02
CA CYS A 295 1.96 1.16 -25.65
C CYS A 295 1.32 2.44 -26.19
N ALA A 296 2.00 3.58 -26.06
CA ALA A 296 1.49 4.85 -26.56
C ALA A 296 1.39 4.90 -28.10
N GLN A 297 2.33 4.27 -28.81
CA GLN A 297 2.30 4.19 -30.28
C GLN A 297 1.17 3.30 -30.78
N GLU A 298 0.91 2.17 -30.12
CA GLU A 298 -0.18 1.27 -30.49
C GLU A 298 -1.56 1.93 -30.36
N MET A 299 -1.74 2.86 -29.41
CA MET A 299 -2.99 3.60 -29.24
C MET A 299 -3.19 4.75 -30.25
N SER A 300 -2.13 5.13 -30.97
CA SER A 300 -2.17 6.21 -31.96
C SER A 300 -2.48 5.73 -33.39
N ASN A 301 -2.62 4.41 -33.60
CA ASN A 301 -2.92 3.78 -34.89
C ASN A 301 -4.35 3.25 -34.96
#